data_AF-A0A6L6GBA6-F1
#
_entry.id   AF-A0A6L6GBA6-F1
#
_cell.length_a   1.000
_cell.length_b   1.000
_cell.length_c   1.000
_cell.angle_alpha   90.00
_cell.angle_beta   90.00
_cell.angle_gamma   90.00
#
_symmetry.space_group_name_H-M   'P 1'
#
loop_
_entity.id
_entity.type
_entity.pdbx_description
1 polymer ?
#
loop_
_entity_poly.entity_id
_entity_poly.type
_entity_poly.pdbx_seq_one_letter_code
_entity_poly.pdbx_strand_id
1 'polypeptide(L)'
;MAKNPQQASALAELISEQKLLCEEFGSAYIEVSGDDVIAVAVQTLNKDPLVGIRKKSETDENVSWYIYGGELEEGTDNFETMTVRELQEIAPDVLPYLALDVGFRFMIDGDDYEDVWKEGDEA
;
A
#
# COMPACT_ATOMS: atom_id res chain seq x y z
N MET A 1 19.52 -11.31 -20.09
CA MET A 1 19.39 -11.07 -18.64
C MET A 1 18.55 -12.22 -18.10
N ALA A 2 19.16 -13.19 -17.43
CA ALA A 2 18.41 -14.30 -16.84
C ALA A 2 17.64 -13.75 -15.64
N LYS A 3 16.30 -13.84 -15.65
CA LYS A 3 15.51 -13.55 -14.45
C LYS A 3 15.94 -14.59 -13.40
N ASN A 4 16.47 -14.14 -12.27
CA ASN A 4 16.85 -15.02 -11.16
C ASN A 4 15.61 -15.83 -10.72
N PRO A 5 15.65 -17.17 -10.70
CA PRO A 5 14.50 -17.99 -10.33
C PRO A 5 14.01 -17.73 -8.90
N GLN A 6 14.87 -17.21 -8.03
CA GLN A 6 14.54 -16.83 -6.66
C GLN A 6 13.65 -15.56 -6.58
N GLN A 7 13.79 -14.64 -7.55
CA GLN A 7 12.95 -13.43 -7.63
C GLN A 7 11.56 -13.74 -8.18
N ALA A 8 11.43 -14.77 -9.03
CA ALA A 8 10.15 -15.23 -9.53
C ALA A 8 9.30 -15.91 -8.44
N SER A 9 9.93 -16.53 -7.43
CA SER A 9 9.25 -17.11 -6.27
C SER A 9 8.64 -16.01 -5.39
N ALA A 10 9.46 -15.03 -4.97
CA ALA A 10 9.02 -13.98 -4.06
C ALA A 10 7.85 -13.15 -4.62
N LEU A 11 7.88 -12.83 -5.92
CA LEU A 11 6.76 -12.13 -6.57
C LEU A 11 5.49 -12.99 -6.60
N ALA A 12 5.60 -14.29 -6.84
CA ALA A 12 4.45 -15.19 -6.84
C ALA A 12 3.85 -15.38 -5.44
N GLU A 13 4.70 -15.40 -4.41
CA GLU A 13 4.30 -15.43 -3.00
C GLU A 13 3.53 -14.15 -2.64
N LEU A 14 4.09 -12.97 -2.92
CA LEU A 14 3.42 -11.68 -2.71
C LEU A 14 2.07 -11.59 -3.42
N ILE A 15 1.99 -12.00 -4.69
CA ILE A 15 0.72 -12.01 -5.45
C ILE A 15 -0.30 -12.94 -4.79
N SER A 16 0.14 -14.06 -4.22
CA SER A 16 -0.74 -14.99 -3.52
C SER A 16 -1.25 -14.38 -2.21
N GLU A 17 -0.39 -13.73 -1.45
CA GLU A 17 -0.75 -12.98 -0.22
C GLU A 17 -1.75 -11.86 -0.51
N GLN A 18 -1.48 -11.05 -1.54
CA GLN A 18 -2.39 -9.99 -2.00
C GLN A 18 -3.79 -10.52 -2.32
N LYS A 19 -3.89 -11.68 -2.98
CA LYS A 19 -5.18 -12.29 -3.32
C LYS A 19 -5.92 -12.82 -2.10
N LEU A 20 -5.20 -13.46 -1.17
CA LEU A 20 -5.78 -13.96 0.07
C LEU A 20 -6.33 -12.80 0.91
N LEU A 21 -5.54 -11.73 1.06
CA LEU A 21 -5.95 -10.53 1.78
C LEU A 21 -7.16 -9.86 1.12
N CYS A 22 -7.18 -9.75 -0.20
CA CYS A 22 -8.37 -9.25 -0.91
C CYS A 22 -9.62 -10.11 -0.65
N GLU A 23 -9.48 -11.43 -0.63
CA GLU A 23 -10.59 -12.36 -0.34
C GLU A 23 -11.08 -12.22 1.11
N GLU A 24 -10.16 -12.12 2.07
CA GLU A 24 -10.45 -11.99 3.50
C GLU A 24 -11.29 -10.74 3.81
N PHE A 25 -10.93 -9.60 3.23
CA PHE A 25 -11.63 -8.33 3.44
C PHE A 25 -12.72 -8.03 2.41
N GLY A 26 -13.08 -9.00 1.55
CA GLY A 26 -14.14 -8.84 0.55
C GLY A 26 -13.83 -7.78 -0.53
N SER A 27 -12.55 -7.52 -0.78
CA SER A 27 -12.06 -6.61 -1.79
C SER A 27 -11.98 -7.27 -3.17
N ALA A 28 -12.16 -6.49 -4.24
CA ALA A 28 -11.70 -6.91 -5.55
C ALA A 28 -10.16 -6.92 -5.57
N TYR A 29 -9.57 -7.92 -6.23
CA TYR A 29 -8.13 -7.94 -6.48
C TYR A 29 -7.79 -7.00 -7.63
N ILE A 30 -7.02 -5.97 -7.34
CA ILE A 30 -6.46 -5.07 -8.35
C ILE A 30 -4.98 -5.36 -8.51
N GLU A 31 -4.58 -5.74 -9.73
CA GLU A 31 -3.17 -5.97 -10.04
C GLU A 31 -2.36 -4.68 -9.84
N VAL A 32 -1.21 -4.81 -9.18
CA VAL A 32 -0.28 -3.71 -8.92
C VAL A 32 0.99 -3.94 -9.74
N SER A 33 1.35 -2.96 -10.55
CA SER A 33 2.62 -2.91 -11.26
C SER A 33 3.69 -2.24 -10.40
N GLY A 34 4.94 -2.68 -10.55
CA GLY A 34 6.07 -2.00 -9.91
C GLY A 34 6.27 -0.56 -10.38
N ASP A 35 5.70 -0.20 -11.54
CA ASP A 35 5.74 1.14 -12.12
C ASP A 35 4.54 2.02 -11.70
N ASP A 36 3.59 1.48 -10.93
CA ASP A 36 2.46 2.26 -10.42
C ASP A 36 2.96 3.35 -9.47
N VAL A 37 2.35 4.53 -9.57
CA VAL A 37 2.73 5.70 -8.78
C VAL A 37 1.89 5.77 -7.51
N ILE A 38 2.57 6.01 -6.40
CA ILE A 38 1.98 6.17 -5.07
C ILE A 38 2.57 7.42 -4.39
N ALA A 39 1.80 8.01 -3.49
CA ALA A 39 2.22 9.14 -2.68
C ALA A 39 2.61 8.65 -1.28
N VAL A 40 3.81 8.99 -0.83
CA VAL A 40 4.36 8.51 0.44
C VAL A 40 4.92 9.68 1.24
N ALA A 41 4.50 9.85 2.49
CA ALA A 41 5.10 10.80 3.42
C ALA A 41 6.35 10.16 4.05
N VAL A 42 7.45 10.10 3.31
CA VAL A 42 8.69 9.37 3.67
C VAL A 42 9.21 9.75 5.06
N GLN A 43 9.09 11.03 5.44
CA GLN A 43 9.52 11.56 6.73
C GLN A 43 8.73 11.01 7.93
N THR A 44 7.62 10.31 7.69
CA THR A 44 6.73 9.77 8.72
C THR A 44 6.79 8.25 8.81
N LEU A 45 7.45 7.56 7.87
CA LEU A 45 7.50 6.09 7.82
C LEU A 45 8.21 5.45 9.03
N ASN A 46 8.94 6.23 9.81
CA ASN A 46 9.53 5.78 11.08
C ASN A 46 8.59 5.94 12.29
N LYS A 47 7.33 6.32 12.06
CA LYS A 47 6.30 6.46 13.09
C LYS A 47 5.26 5.36 12.93
N ASP A 48 4.75 4.88 14.06
CA ASP A 48 3.66 3.92 14.12
C ASP A 48 2.31 4.59 14.44
N PRO A 49 1.19 4.07 13.91
CA PRO A 49 1.11 2.99 12.91
C PRO A 49 1.41 3.50 11.50
N LEU A 50 1.82 2.63 10.58
CA LEU A 50 1.78 2.90 9.15
C LEU A 50 0.34 2.80 8.65
N VAL A 51 -0.09 3.82 7.93
CA VAL A 51 -1.45 3.93 7.39
C VAL A 51 -1.37 4.11 5.89
N GLY A 52 -2.21 3.37 5.17
CA GLY A 52 -2.40 3.52 3.74
C GLY A 52 -3.86 3.78 3.38
N ILE A 53 -4.07 4.65 2.40
CA ILE A 53 -5.41 4.99 1.90
C ILE A 53 -5.42 4.87 0.38
N ARG A 54 -6.30 4.01 -0.16
CA ARG A 54 -6.49 3.90 -1.61
C ARG A 54 -7.58 4.83 -2.08
N LYS A 55 -7.19 5.86 -2.84
CA LYS A 55 -8.14 6.81 -3.44
C LYS A 55 -8.07 6.73 -4.96
N LYS A 56 -9.18 7.07 -5.59
CA LYS A 56 -9.19 7.26 -7.03
C LYS A 56 -8.42 8.55 -7.35
N SER A 57 -7.38 8.46 -8.17
CA SER A 57 -6.74 9.66 -8.71
C SER A 57 -7.76 10.45 -9.54
N GLU A 58 -7.93 11.73 -9.23
CA GLU A 58 -8.71 12.67 -10.06
C GLU A 58 -7.85 13.34 -11.15
N THR A 59 -6.53 13.14 -11.10
CA THR A 59 -5.54 13.73 -12.03
C THR A 59 -4.85 12.67 -12.89
N ASP A 60 -4.20 13.11 -13.97
CA ASP A 60 -3.43 12.28 -14.92
C ASP A 60 -2.28 11.47 -14.28
N GLU A 61 -1.83 11.82 -13.06
CA GLU A 61 -0.71 11.15 -12.38
C GLU A 61 -1.05 9.76 -11.81
N ASN A 62 -2.28 9.27 -11.96
CA ASN A 62 -2.71 7.90 -11.58
C ASN A 62 -2.26 7.45 -10.17
N VAL A 63 -2.09 8.40 -9.24
CA VAL A 63 -1.70 8.09 -7.85
C VAL A 63 -2.81 7.30 -7.18
N SER A 64 -2.53 6.05 -6.86
CA SER A 64 -3.56 5.14 -6.34
C SER A 64 -3.56 5.04 -4.82
N TRP A 65 -2.41 5.25 -4.18
CA TRP A 65 -2.22 5.10 -2.73
C TRP A 65 -1.55 6.31 -2.10
N TYR A 66 -1.97 6.61 -0.86
CA TYR A 66 -1.35 7.58 0.03
C TYR A 66 -0.89 6.85 1.28
N ILE A 67 0.40 6.85 1.57
CA ILE A 67 1.02 6.10 2.68
C ILE A 67 1.77 7.06 3.60
N TYR A 68 1.58 6.90 4.90
CA TYR A 68 2.21 7.72 5.94
C TYR A 68 2.29 6.94 7.25
N GLY A 69 3.07 7.45 8.22
CA GLY A 69 3.16 6.87 9.56
C GLY A 69 2.68 7.82 10.65
N GLY A 70 2.04 7.26 11.67
CA GLY A 70 1.38 8.01 12.74
C GLY A 70 0.13 8.75 12.26
N GLU A 71 -0.14 9.89 12.90
CA GLU A 71 -1.27 10.76 12.58
C GLU A 71 -0.86 11.81 11.54
N LEU A 72 -1.71 12.04 10.52
CA LEU A 72 -1.57 13.19 9.62
C LEU A 72 -1.97 14.46 10.39
N GLU A 73 -1.03 15.37 10.59
CA GLU A 73 -1.30 16.69 11.14
C GLU A 73 -1.64 17.65 10.00
N GLU A 74 -2.82 18.28 10.05
CA GLU A 74 -3.27 19.23 9.01
C GLU A 74 -2.17 20.25 8.66
N GLY A 75 -1.61 20.13 7.45
CA GLY A 75 -0.64 21.07 6.89
C GLY A 75 0.83 20.65 6.96
N THR A 76 1.14 19.42 7.42
CA THR A 76 2.52 18.91 7.53
C THR A 76 2.80 17.73 6.58
N ASP A 77 1.82 17.34 5.79
CA ASP A 77 1.86 16.11 5.00
C ASP A 77 2.65 16.32 3.70
N ASN A 78 3.98 16.29 3.81
CA ASN A 78 4.90 16.34 2.68
C ASN A 78 4.92 14.98 1.97
N PHE A 79 3.88 14.70 1.19
CA PHE A 79 3.84 13.51 0.34
C PHE A 79 4.78 13.66 -0.85
N GLU A 80 5.58 12.63 -1.08
CA GLU A 80 6.44 12.49 -2.25
C GLU A 80 5.89 11.37 -3.13
N THR A 81 5.81 11.59 -4.45
CA THR A 81 5.39 10.55 -5.40
C THR A 81 6.55 9.65 -5.74
N MET A 82 6.35 8.34 -5.65
CA MET A 82 7.33 7.32 -6.03
C MET A 82 6.65 6.10 -6.64
N THR A 83 7.44 5.22 -7.23
CA THR A 83 6.94 3.95 -7.77
C THR A 83 6.81 2.88 -6.69
N VAL A 84 5.92 1.90 -6.89
CA VAL A 84 5.82 0.72 -6.00
C VAL A 84 7.16 -0.01 -5.87
N ARG A 85 7.98 -0.02 -6.93
CA ARG A 85 9.33 -0.56 -6.88
C ARG A 85 10.24 0.15 -5.89
N GLU A 86 10.17 1.47 -5.80
CA GLU A 86 10.96 2.25 -4.83
C GLU A 86 10.43 2.02 -3.41
N LEU A 87 9.10 2.00 -3.24
CA LEU A 87 8.47 1.69 -1.97
C LEU A 87 8.88 0.32 -1.43
N GLN A 88 8.96 -0.70 -2.28
CA GLN A 88 9.44 -2.04 -1.91
C GLN A 88 10.78 -1.99 -1.17
N GLU A 89 11.67 -1.05 -1.51
CA GLU A 89 12.99 -0.92 -0.85
C GLU A 89 12.91 -0.19 0.49
N ILE A 90 11.83 0.55 0.76
CA ILE A 90 11.65 1.41 1.93
C ILE A 90 10.73 0.76 2.97
N ALA A 91 9.56 0.28 2.53
CA ALA A 91 8.51 -0.29 3.37
C ALA A 91 7.86 -1.49 2.65
N PRO A 92 8.56 -2.64 2.55
CA PRO A 92 8.04 -3.82 1.88
C PRO A 92 6.78 -4.41 2.56
N ASP A 93 6.61 -4.15 3.85
CA ASP A 93 5.48 -4.66 4.65
C ASP A 93 4.13 -4.15 4.16
N VAL A 94 4.09 -3.02 3.44
CA VAL A 94 2.83 -2.46 2.92
C VAL A 94 2.39 -3.08 1.58
N LEU A 95 3.27 -3.82 0.90
CA LEU A 95 3.01 -4.35 -0.44
C LEU A 95 1.79 -5.30 -0.54
N PRO A 96 1.49 -6.16 0.46
CA PRO A 96 0.31 -7.03 0.44
C PRO A 96 -1.01 -6.26 0.34
N TYR A 97 -1.09 -5.05 0.90
CA TYR A 97 -2.31 -4.25 0.93
C TYR A 97 -2.55 -3.48 -0.37
N LEU A 98 -1.52 -3.25 -1.19
CA LEU A 98 -1.64 -2.38 -2.37
C LEU A 98 -2.63 -2.91 -3.42
N ALA A 99 -2.97 -4.19 -3.37
CA ALA A 99 -3.92 -4.83 -4.28
C ALA A 99 -5.40 -4.61 -3.91
N LEU A 100 -5.70 -4.11 -2.71
CA LEU A 100 -7.07 -3.82 -2.24
C LEU A 100 -7.76 -2.78 -3.10
N ASP A 101 -9.06 -2.87 -3.36
CA ASP A 101 -9.81 -1.99 -4.27
C ASP A 101 -9.88 -0.53 -3.78
N VAL A 102 -10.28 0.38 -4.65
CA VAL A 102 -10.44 1.81 -4.31
C VAL A 102 -11.42 1.99 -3.13
N GLY A 103 -11.05 2.85 -2.19
CA GLY A 103 -11.81 3.11 -0.97
C GLY A 103 -11.33 2.30 0.23
N PHE A 104 -10.45 1.31 0.04
CA PHE A 104 -9.84 0.59 1.16
C PHE A 104 -8.76 1.43 1.87
N ARG A 105 -8.59 1.13 3.15
CA ARG A 105 -7.60 1.66 4.07
C ARG A 105 -6.98 0.51 4.84
N PHE A 106 -5.72 0.66 5.22
CA PHE A 106 -5.06 -0.24 6.14
C PHE A 106 -4.31 0.55 7.21
N MET A 107 -4.12 -0.07 8.36
CA MET A 107 -3.31 0.40 9.47
C MET A 107 -2.51 -0.80 9.99
N ILE A 108 -1.18 -0.68 10.01
CA ILE A 108 -0.28 -1.69 10.56
C ILE A 108 0.70 -1.05 11.53
N ASP A 109 1.12 -1.76 12.57
CA ASP A 109 2.19 -1.30 13.47
C ASP A 109 3.28 -2.35 13.69
N GLY A 110 4.34 -1.95 14.39
CA GLY A 110 5.45 -2.84 14.74
C GLY A 110 5.14 -3.92 15.79
N ASP A 111 3.94 -3.99 16.36
CA ASP A 111 3.50 -5.00 17.35
C ASP A 111 2.58 -6.06 16.74
N ASP A 112 2.63 -6.25 15.40
CA ASP A 112 1.80 -7.21 14.64
C ASP A 112 0.31 -6.83 14.62
N TYR A 113 -0.04 -5.58 14.95
CA TYR A 113 -1.40 -5.10 14.73
C TYR A 113 -1.62 -4.83 13.25
N GLU A 114 -2.74 -5.34 12.73
CA GLU A 114 -3.23 -5.07 11.38
C GLU A 114 -4.73 -4.79 11.44
N ASP A 115 -5.16 -3.73 10.75
CA ASP A 115 -6.56 -3.45 10.52
C ASP A 115 -6.77 -2.97 9.08
N VAL A 116 -7.76 -3.53 8.39
CA VAL A 116 -8.08 -3.22 7.00
C VAL A 116 -9.58 -3.02 6.86
N TRP A 117 -9.99 -1.88 6.30
CA TRP A 117 -11.41 -1.53 6.17
C TRP A 117 -11.68 -0.69 4.94
N LYS A 118 -12.95 -0.60 4.54
CA LYS A 118 -13.40 0.24 3.43
C LYS A 118 -14.05 1.52 3.95
N GLU A 119 -13.68 2.65 3.36
CA GLU A 119 -14.30 3.95 3.63
C GLU A 119 -15.80 3.91 3.31
N GLY A 120 -16.63 4.32 4.27
CA GLY A 120 -18.09 4.28 4.16
C GLY A 120 -18.75 2.98 4.63
N ASP A 121 -17.97 1.98 5.09
CA ASP A 121 -18.48 0.82 5.83
C ASP A 121 -18.66 1.14 7.34
N GLU A 122 -18.90 2.41 7.66
CA GLU A 122 -19.29 2.84 9.01
C GLU A 122 -20.75 2.40 9.26
N ALA A 123 -20.92 1.26 9.93
CA ALA A 123 -22.20 0.78 10.43
C ALA A 123 -22.66 1.54 11.69
#